data_AF-A0A2H3KGG7-F1
#
_entry.id   AF-A0A2H3KGG7-F1
#
_cell.length_a   1.000
_cell.length_b   1.000
_cell.length_c   1.000
_cell.angle_alpha   90.00
_cell.angle_beta   90.00
_cell.angle_gamma   90.00
#
_symmetry.space_group_name_H-M   'P 1'
#
loop_
_entity.id
_entity.type
_entity.pdbx_description
1 polymer ?
#
loop_
_entity_poly.entity_id
_entity_poly.type
_entity_poly.pdbx_seq_one_letter_code
_entity_poly.pdbx_strand_id
1 'polypeptide(L)'
;MPTMFTDAHMRLRFLENWLPLAQAENERNGWGYDSVTLERLILLAAPSLRAVSTLLAARALFWYYQQDLERGPHADLHGPPAAVPSGDNLACEERASDA
;
A
#
# COMPACT_ATOMS: atom_id res chain seq x y z
N MET A 1 -19.91 -9.88 7.19
CA MET A 1 -19.69 -8.42 7.14
C MET A 1 -20.65 -7.85 6.11
N PRO A 2 -21.64 -7.02 6.48
CA PRO A 2 -22.59 -6.50 5.49
C PRO A 2 -21.85 -5.58 4.52
N THR A 3 -21.98 -5.86 3.23
CA THR A 3 -21.46 -5.06 2.13
C THR A 3 -22.03 -3.65 2.22
N MET A 4 -21.21 -2.65 2.58
CA MET A 4 -21.63 -1.24 2.79
C MET A 4 -22.25 -0.55 1.55
N PHE A 5 -22.26 -1.25 0.41
CA PHE A 5 -22.94 -0.85 -0.82
C PHE A 5 -23.94 -1.96 -1.21
N THR A 6 -25.10 -1.97 -0.55
CA THR A 6 -26.22 -2.84 -0.93
C THR A 6 -26.82 -2.43 -2.29
N ASP A 7 -26.55 -1.19 -2.72
CA ASP A 7 -27.01 -0.62 -3.98
C ASP A 7 -25.83 -0.40 -4.95
N ALA A 8 -25.94 -0.99 -6.15
CA ALA A 8 -24.90 -0.91 -7.17
C ALA A 8 -24.72 0.52 -7.73
N HIS A 9 -25.79 1.32 -7.80
CA HIS A 9 -25.71 2.70 -8.26
C HIS A 9 -25.01 3.60 -7.24
N MET A 10 -25.21 3.38 -5.94
CA MET A 10 -24.49 4.09 -4.88
C MET A 10 -23.00 3.78 -4.93
N ARG A 11 -22.62 2.51 -5.19
CA ARG A 11 -21.22 2.13 -5.40
C ARG A 11 -20.61 2.84 -6.59
N LEU A 12 -21.30 2.82 -7.74
CA LEU A 12 -20.81 3.46 -8.97
C LEU A 12 -20.59 4.96 -8.79
N ARG A 13 -21.57 5.69 -8.27
CA ARG A 13 -21.42 7.14 -8.01
C ARG A 13 -20.29 7.45 -7.04
N PHE A 14 -20.11 6.58 -6.03
CA PHE A 14 -19.02 6.74 -5.08
C PHE A 14 -17.66 6.58 -5.78
N LEU A 15 -17.51 5.55 -6.61
CA LEU A 15 -16.29 5.36 -7.39
C LEU A 15 -16.07 6.52 -8.36
N GLU A 16 -17.07 6.93 -9.14
CA GLU A 16 -16.96 8.04 -10.09
C GLU A 16 -16.48 9.35 -9.44
N ASN A 17 -16.90 9.62 -8.20
CA ASN A 17 -16.45 10.80 -7.46
C ASN A 17 -15.00 10.71 -6.96
N TRP A 18 -14.53 9.52 -6.58
CA TRP A 18 -13.24 9.34 -5.91
C TRP A 18 -12.14 8.78 -6.81
N LEU A 19 -12.48 8.13 -7.93
CA LEU A 19 -11.54 7.54 -8.88
C LEU A 19 -10.59 8.57 -9.49
N PRO A 20 -11.04 9.77 -9.93
CA PRO A 20 -10.12 10.76 -10.49
C PRO A 20 -9.06 11.21 -9.48
N LEU A 21 -9.43 11.35 -8.20
CA LEU A 21 -8.49 11.73 -7.15
C LEU A 21 -7.53 10.58 -6.83
N ALA A 22 -8.02 9.35 -6.73
CA ALA A 22 -7.18 8.18 -6.49
C ALA A 22 -6.17 7.98 -7.63
N GLN A 23 -6.60 8.17 -8.88
CA GLN A 23 -5.72 8.08 -10.05
C GLN A 23 -4.67 9.20 -10.05
N ALA A 24 -5.05 10.44 -9.73
CA ALA A 24 -4.11 11.53 -9.62
C ALA A 24 -3.04 11.27 -8.54
N GLU A 25 -3.41 10.67 -7.39
CA GLU A 25 -2.43 10.29 -6.36
C GLU A 25 -1.59 9.08 -6.79
N ASN A 26 -2.15 8.12 -7.51
CA ASN A 26 -1.40 7.00 -8.07
C ASN A 26 -0.29 7.47 -9.03
N GLU A 27 -0.62 8.38 -9.93
CA GLU A 27 0.32 8.97 -10.88
C GLU A 27 1.34 9.87 -10.18
N ARG A 28 0.88 10.73 -9.27
CA ARG A 28 1.74 11.68 -8.55
C ARG A 28 2.76 10.99 -7.63
N ASN A 29 2.34 9.93 -6.94
CA ASN A 29 3.19 9.21 -6.00
C ASN A 29 3.88 7.99 -6.62
N GLY A 30 3.56 7.64 -7.87
CA GLY A 30 4.19 6.55 -8.60
C GLY A 30 3.87 5.15 -8.05
N TRP A 31 2.68 4.95 -7.48
CA TRP A 31 2.31 3.64 -6.87
C TRP A 31 2.16 2.53 -7.92
N GLY A 32 1.85 2.87 -9.17
CA GLY A 32 1.73 1.90 -10.26
C GLY A 32 0.52 0.97 -10.15
N TYR A 33 -0.51 1.37 -9.39
CA TYR A 33 -1.72 0.57 -9.22
C TYR A 33 -2.60 0.58 -10.47
N ASP A 34 -3.21 -0.56 -10.76
CA ASP A 34 -4.19 -0.72 -11.82
C ASP A 34 -5.59 -0.25 -11.36
N SER A 35 -6.53 -0.18 -12.31
CA SER A 35 -7.89 0.29 -12.03
C SER A 35 -8.60 -0.55 -10.96
N VAL A 36 -8.33 -1.85 -10.88
CA VAL A 36 -8.93 -2.77 -9.91
C VAL A 36 -8.39 -2.51 -8.50
N THR A 37 -7.08 -2.30 -8.37
CA THR A 37 -6.43 -1.99 -7.08
C THR A 37 -6.85 -0.63 -6.56
N LEU A 38 -7.02 0.36 -7.44
CA LEU A 38 -7.55 1.68 -7.07
C LEU A 38 -9.01 1.60 -6.61
N GLU A 39 -9.85 0.83 -7.29
CA GLU A 39 -11.22 0.58 -6.83
C GLU A 39 -11.22 -0.05 -5.43
N ARG A 40 -10.37 -1.05 -5.20
CA ARG A 40 -10.23 -1.70 -3.89
C ARG A 40 -9.78 -0.74 -2.80
N LEU A 41 -8.80 0.12 -3.08
CA LEU A 41 -8.33 1.16 -2.16
C LEU A 41 -9.48 2.12 -1.79
N ILE A 42 -10.24 2.59 -2.79
CA ILE A 42 -11.39 3.48 -2.56
C ILE A 42 -12.46 2.78 -1.71
N LEU A 43 -12.76 1.52 -1.98
CA LEU A 43 -13.76 0.76 -1.23
C LEU A 43 -13.31 0.45 0.20
N LEU A 44 -12.02 0.20 0.44
CA LEU A 44 -11.44 0.07 1.78
C LEU A 44 -11.55 1.37 2.56
N ALA A 45 -11.23 2.50 1.92
CA ALA A 45 -11.31 3.83 2.52
C ALA A 45 -12.75 4.38 2.61
N ALA A 46 -13.74 3.71 1.99
CA ALA A 46 -15.11 4.19 1.85
C ALA A 46 -15.77 4.72 3.13
N PRO A 47 -15.72 4.03 4.29
CA PRO A 47 -16.32 4.55 5.52
C PRO A 47 -15.67 5.86 5.98
N SER A 48 -14.36 5.99 5.85
CA SER A 48 -13.62 7.21 6.22
C SER A 48 -13.84 8.35 5.21
N LEU A 49 -13.87 8.03 3.91
CA LEU A 49 -14.09 9.01 2.84
C LEU A 49 -15.48 9.65 2.90
N ARG A 50 -16.52 8.93 3.36
CA ARG A 50 -17.86 9.49 3.56
C ARG A 50 -17.90 10.60 4.62
N ALA A 51 -17.02 10.57 5.60
CA ALA A 51 -16.97 11.55 6.68
C ALA A 51 -16.08 12.76 6.34
N VAL A 52 -15.37 12.71 5.22
CA VAL A 52 -14.38 13.73 4.86
C VAL A 52 -15.03 14.85 4.04
N SER A 53 -14.75 16.09 4.42
CA SER A 53 -15.26 17.29 3.74
C SER A 53 -14.17 18.09 3.01
N THR A 54 -12.90 17.69 3.14
CA THR A 54 -11.76 18.41 2.57
C THR A 54 -10.88 17.53 1.70
N LEU A 55 -10.32 18.12 0.64
CA LEU A 55 -9.44 17.43 -0.29
C LEU A 55 -8.15 16.93 0.38
N LEU A 56 -7.60 17.71 1.32
CA LEU A 56 -6.39 17.35 2.04
C LEU A 56 -6.60 16.09 2.90
N ALA A 57 -7.73 16.01 3.61
CA ALA A 57 -8.05 14.84 4.41
C ALA A 57 -8.31 13.61 3.55
N ALA A 58 -8.97 13.76 2.39
CA ALA A 58 -9.13 12.67 1.44
C ALA A 58 -7.78 12.10 0.97
N ARG A 59 -6.82 12.97 0.65
CA ARG A 59 -5.45 12.56 0.26
C ARG A 59 -4.73 11.80 1.37
N ALA A 60 -4.82 12.30 2.61
CA ALA A 60 -4.23 11.64 3.76
C ALA A 60 -4.81 10.23 3.98
N LEU A 61 -6.12 10.06 3.77
CA LEU A 61 -6.77 8.75 3.83
C LEU A 61 -6.24 7.82 2.74
N PHE A 62 -6.10 8.28 1.50
CA PHE A 62 -5.54 7.44 0.42
C PHE A 62 -4.13 6.95 0.75
N TRP A 63 -3.26 7.82 1.28
CA TRP A 63 -1.93 7.42 1.74
C TRP A 63 -1.99 6.39 2.88
N TYR A 64 -2.84 6.62 3.88
CA TYR A 64 -2.98 5.71 5.01
C TYR A 64 -3.42 4.30 4.57
N TYR A 65 -4.46 4.20 3.75
CA TYR A 65 -4.96 2.92 3.26
C TYR A 65 -4.05 2.27 2.22
N GLN A 66 -3.27 3.07 1.48
CA GLN A 66 -2.23 2.55 0.58
C GLN A 66 -1.14 1.82 1.39
N GLN A 67 -0.67 2.42 2.48
CA GLN A 67 0.29 1.78 3.38
C GLN A 67 -0.28 0.51 4.04
N ASP A 68 -1.57 0.50 4.36
CA ASP A 68 -2.25 -0.69 4.89
C ASP A 68 -2.33 -1.82 3.84
N LEU A 69 -2.63 -1.48 2.59
CA LEU A 69 -2.63 -2.41 1.45
C LEU A 69 -1.24 -3.02 1.21
N GLU A 70 -0.17 -2.23 1.33
CA GLU A 70 1.21 -2.72 1.18
C GLU A 70 1.69 -3.56 2.35
N ARG A 71 1.18 -3.28 3.56
CA ARG A 71 1.55 -4.04 4.77
C ARG A 71 0.90 -5.42 4.81
N GLY A 72 -0.32 -5.55 4.28
CA GLY A 72 -1.06 -6.81 4.19
C GLY A 72 -1.36 -7.48 5.54
N PRO A 73 -2.45 -8.27 5.65
CA PRO A 73 -2.54 -9.32 6.65
C PRO A 73 -1.81 -10.57 6.10
N HIS A 74 -0.85 -11.11 6.86
CA HIS A 74 0.03 -12.27 6.57
C HIS A 74 1.40 -11.98 5.96
N ALA A 75 2.30 -11.53 6.84
CA ALA A 75 3.72 -11.85 6.80
C ALA A 75 3.98 -13.35 7.10
N ASP A 76 3.28 -14.29 6.45
CA ASP A 76 3.47 -15.74 6.68
C ASP A 76 3.85 -16.54 5.41
N LEU A 77 4.00 -15.92 4.24
CA LEU A 77 4.31 -16.67 3.00
C LEU A 77 5.40 -16.07 2.10
N HIS A 78 6.26 -15.20 2.61
CA HIS A 78 7.53 -14.90 1.92
C HIS A 78 8.69 -14.92 2.90
N GLY A 79 9.66 -15.77 2.58
CA GLY A 79 10.82 -16.09 3.41
C GLY A 79 11.68 -14.87 3.75
N PRO A 80 12.72 -15.07 4.59
CA PRO A 80 13.61 -13.99 4.99
C PRO A 80 14.12 -13.26 3.74
N PRO A 81 14.17 -11.91 3.74
CA PRO A 81 14.69 -11.17 2.62
C PRO A 81 16.10 -11.70 2.33
N ALA A 82 16.33 -12.09 1.07
CA ALA A 82 17.64 -12.50 0.60
C ALA A 82 18.64 -11.44 1.05
N ALA A 83 19.45 -11.82 2.04
CA ALA A 83 20.57 -11.03 2.50
C ALA A 83 21.43 -10.78 1.27
N VAL A 84 21.45 -9.53 0.85
CA VAL A 84 22.37 -8.98 -0.13
C VAL A 84 23.77 -9.41 0.32
N PRO A 85 24.57 -10.14 -0.49
CA PRO A 85 25.98 -10.29 -0.17
C PRO A 85 26.62 -8.93 -0.47
N SER A 86 26.58 -8.03 0.51
CA SER A 86 27.43 -6.84 0.53
C SER A 86 28.83 -7.34 0.78
N GLY A 87 29.60 -7.45 -0.30
CA GLY A 87 31.01 -7.72 -0.23
C GLY A 87 31.70 -6.57 0.50
N ASP A 88 32.23 -6.85 1.67
CA ASP A 88 33.35 -6.10 2.24
C ASP A 88 34.33 -7.10 2.85
N ASN A 89 35.50 -7.14 2.23
CA ASN A 89 36.69 -7.81 2.72
C ASN A 89 37.01 -7.32 4.14
N LEU A 90 37.12 -8.26 5.09
CA LEU A 90 38.09 -8.13 6.17
C LEU A 90 38.67 -9.50 6.47
N ALA A 91 39.75 -9.81 5.76
CA ALA A 91 40.69 -10.83 6.18
C ALA A 91 41.30 -10.36 7.50
N CYS A 92 40.79 -10.89 8.62
CA CYS A 92 41.51 -10.84 9.88
C CYS A 92 42.60 -11.92 9.83
N GLU A 93 43.83 -11.48 9.65
CA GLU A 93 45.04 -12.21 10.04
C GLU A 93 44.86 -12.81 11.43
N GLU A 94 44.96 -14.13 11.56
CA GLU A 94 45.34 -14.76 12.82
C GLU A 94 46.54 -15.67 12.57
N ARG A 95 47.70 -15.16 12.96
CA ARG A 95 48.91 -15.96 13.17
C ARG A 95 48.68 -16.92 14.33
N ALA A 96 48.80 -18.22 14.06
CA ALA A 96 49.22 -19.25 15.01
C ALA A 96 50.12 -20.20 14.20
N SER A 97 51.44 -20.11 14.27
CA SER A 97 52.35 -20.58 15.34
C SER A 97 52.15 -22.05 15.72
N ASP A 98 53.21 -22.82 15.46
CA ASP A 98 53.57 -24.14 16.02
C ASP A 98 52.74 -25.39 15.68
N ALA A 99 53.29 -26.23 14.79
CA ALA A 99 53.94 -27.51 15.14
C ALA A 99 54.51 -28.21 13.88
#